data_AF-A0A944NAB1-F1
#
_entry.id   AF-A0A944NAB1-F1
#
_cell.length_a   1.000
_cell.length_b   1.000
_cell.length_c   1.000
_cell.angle_alpha   90.00
_cell.angle_beta   90.00
_cell.angle_gamma   90.00
#
_symmetry.space_group_name_H-M   'P 1'
#
loop_
_entity.id
_entity.type
_entity.pdbx_description
1 polymer ?
#
loop_
_entity_poly.entity_id
_entity_poly.type
_entity_poly.pdbx_seq_one_letter_code
_entity_poly.pdbx_strand_id
1 'polypeptide(L)'
;MKVYLDRNHCGVHQAGCDSCFGRRIEVNFKPIEGGLDMDVAGCVMEIEEEEQKSNVTFYLKDRDGQDKVLEVNQENWPEAYDSWIDLYEKQQEE
;
A
#
# COMPACT_ATOMS: atom_id res chain seq x y z
N MET A 1 -10.99 -3.48 -0.62
CA MET A 1 -10.62 -2.07 -0.36
C MET A 1 -9.69 -1.59 -1.46
N LYS A 2 -9.76 -0.32 -1.87
CA LYS A 2 -8.80 0.30 -2.77
C LYS A 2 -8.11 1.47 -2.09
N VAL A 3 -6.82 1.65 -2.35
CA VAL A 3 -6.02 2.72 -1.79
C VAL A 3 -5.28 3.41 -2.93
N TYR A 4 -5.49 4.70 -3.10
CA TYR A 4 -4.84 5.53 -4.10
C TYR A 4 -3.69 6.30 -3.45
N LEU A 5 -2.50 6.13 -4.00
CA LEU A 5 -1.24 6.68 -3.49
C LEU A 5 -0.55 7.48 -4.58
N ASP A 6 -0.05 8.66 -4.26
CA ASP A 6 0.83 9.44 -5.12
C ASP A 6 2.13 9.79 -4.39
N ARG A 7 3.23 9.14 -4.79
CA ARG A 7 4.56 9.34 -4.18
C ARG A 7 5.20 10.67 -4.55
N ASN A 8 4.64 11.39 -5.53
CA ASN A 8 5.10 12.74 -5.91
C ASN A 8 4.67 13.80 -4.89
N HIS A 9 3.61 13.54 -4.12
CA HIS A 9 3.12 14.44 -3.08
C HIS A 9 3.80 14.26 -1.73
N CYS A 10 4.55 13.16 -1.55
CA CYS A 10 5.27 12.87 -0.31
C CYS A 10 6.75 13.22 -0.43
N GLY A 11 7.33 13.82 0.62
CA GLY A 11 8.75 14.18 0.68
C GLY A 11 9.68 13.06 1.14
N VAL A 12 9.15 11.90 1.56
CA VAL A 12 9.98 10.81 2.11
C VAL A 12 10.76 10.07 1.03
N HIS A 13 11.94 9.57 1.35
CA HIS A 13 12.73 8.71 0.46
C HIS A 13 12.19 7.26 0.47
N GLN A 14 12.75 6.37 -0.37
CA GLN A 14 12.27 4.99 -0.56
C GLN A 14 12.05 4.23 0.75
N ALA A 15 13.04 4.18 1.65
CA ALA A 15 12.91 3.47 2.93
C ALA A 15 11.76 3.99 3.82
N GLY A 16 11.44 5.29 3.72
CA GLY A 16 10.27 5.87 4.38
C GLY A 16 8.96 5.46 3.71
N CYS A 17 8.96 5.35 2.38
CA CYS A 17 7.81 4.84 1.63
C CYS A 17 7.51 3.39 2.03
N ASP A 18 8.54 2.53 2.10
CA ASP A 18 8.38 1.11 2.45
C ASP A 18 7.81 0.95 3.87
N SER A 19 8.31 1.75 4.82
CA SER A 19 7.80 1.79 6.19
C SER A 19 6.32 2.24 6.26
N CYS A 20 5.94 3.28 5.50
CA CYS A 20 4.56 3.75 5.41
C CYS A 20 3.64 2.70 4.78
N PHE A 21 4.11 2.02 3.74
CA PHE A 21 3.38 0.99 3.01
C PHE A 21 3.15 -0.25 3.89
N GLY A 22 4.20 -0.75 4.54
CA GLY A 22 4.13 -1.86 5.49
C GLY A 22 3.14 -1.58 6.62
N ARG A 23 3.18 -0.38 7.21
CA ARG A 23 2.21 0.00 8.26
C ARG A 23 0.77 0.01 7.75
N ARG A 24 0.54 0.43 6.51
CA ARG A 24 -0.79 0.45 5.89
C ARG A 24 -1.31 -0.97 5.65
N ILE A 25 -0.44 -1.88 5.21
CA ILE A 25 -0.74 -3.32 5.10
C ILE A 25 -1.11 -3.86 6.48
N GLU A 26 -0.32 -3.58 7.51
CA GLU A 26 -0.62 -4.07 8.86
C GLU A 26 -1.98 -3.61 9.37
N VAL A 27 -2.39 -2.36 9.15
CA VAL A 27 -3.70 -1.91 9.64
C VAL A 27 -4.85 -2.54 8.86
N ASN A 28 -4.64 -2.87 7.59
CA ASN A 28 -5.65 -3.54 6.76
C ASN A 28 -5.77 -5.04 7.06
N PHE A 29 -4.67 -5.72 7.42
CA PHE A 29 -4.64 -7.17 7.60
C PHE A 29 -4.52 -7.63 9.06
N LYS A 30 -4.15 -6.74 9.99
CA LYS A 30 -4.17 -6.99 11.44
C LYS A 30 -5.26 -6.13 12.07
N PRO A 31 -6.18 -6.71 12.86
CA PRO A 31 -7.14 -5.93 13.62
C PRO A 31 -6.38 -5.12 14.68
N ILE A 32 -6.25 -3.80 14.46
CA ILE A 32 -5.72 -2.91 15.49
C ILE A 32 -6.90 -2.53 16.38
N GLU A 33 -6.94 -3.10 17.60
CA GLU A 33 -7.83 -2.60 18.64
C GLU A 33 -7.38 -1.19 19.05
N GLY A 34 -8.10 -0.18 18.55
CA GLY A 34 -7.80 1.23 18.77
C GLY A 34 -7.52 1.92 17.43
N GLY A 35 -8.59 2.49 16.85
CA GLY A 35 -8.54 3.22 15.60
C GLY A 35 -7.42 4.25 15.58
N LEU A 36 -6.38 3.95 14.80
CA LEU A 36 -5.29 4.87 14.52
C LEU A 36 -5.66 5.61 13.23
N ASP A 37 -5.87 6.91 13.39
CA ASP A 37 -5.98 7.87 12.29
C ASP A 37 -4.73 7.73 11.39
N MET A 38 -4.92 7.16 10.21
CA MET A 38 -3.86 6.66 9.32
C MET A 38 -3.39 7.70 8.29
N ASP A 39 -3.44 8.97 8.66
CA ASP A 39 -2.91 10.08 7.85
C ASP A 39 -1.39 10.24 8.02
N VAL A 40 -0.67 9.10 8.10
CA VAL A 40 0.77 9.07 8.43
C VAL A 40 1.64 9.26 7.19
N ALA A 41 1.04 9.24 5.99
CA ALA A 41 1.77 9.40 4.76
C ALA A 41 1.03 10.37 3.84
N GLY A 42 1.62 11.55 3.61
CA GLY A 42 1.10 12.54 2.65
C GLY A 42 1.12 12.09 1.18
N CYS A 43 1.28 10.79 0.91
CA CYS A 43 1.04 10.18 -0.39
C CYS A 43 -0.37 9.60 -0.53
N VAL A 44 -1.15 9.43 0.55
CA VAL A 44 -2.51 8.88 0.42
C VAL A 44 -3.44 9.94 -0.15
N MET A 45 -4.02 9.65 -1.31
CA MET A 45 -4.93 10.56 -2.00
C MET A 45 -6.38 10.21 -1.68
N GLU A 46 -6.70 8.91 -1.70
CA GLU A 46 -8.07 8.43 -1.52
C GLU A 46 -8.06 6.98 -1.03
N ILE A 47 -9.06 6.62 -0.23
CA ILE A 47 -9.28 5.26 0.27
C ILE A 47 -10.74 4.93 -0.01
N GLU A 48 -10.97 3.91 -0.84
CA GLU A 48 -12.31 3.39 -1.11
C GLU A 48 -12.51 2.10 -0.30
N GLU A 49 -13.32 2.20 0.74
CA GLU A 49 -13.74 1.06 1.54
C GLU A 49 -14.91 0.36 0.84
N GLU A 50 -14.61 -0.71 0.10
CA GLU A 50 -15.62 -1.67 -0.33
C GLU A 50 -15.88 -2.67 0.80
N GLU A 51 -17.14 -2.76 1.25
CA GLU A 51 -17.56 -3.77 2.22
C GLU A 51 -17.15 -5.18 1.75
N GLN A 52 -16.43 -5.91 2.62
CA GLN A 52 -16.15 -7.35 2.50
C GLN A 52 -15.16 -7.82 1.42
N LYS A 53 -14.13 -7.04 1.05
CA LYS A 53 -12.99 -7.61 0.28
C LYS A 53 -11.82 -7.93 1.20
N SER A 54 -11.47 -9.22 1.29
CA SER A 54 -10.24 -9.76 1.93
C SER A 54 -8.94 -9.32 1.23
N ASN A 55 -9.06 -8.51 0.18
CA ASN A 55 -7.97 -8.02 -0.65
C ASN A 55 -7.97 -6.48 -0.64
N VAL A 56 -6.76 -5.93 -0.66
CA VAL A 56 -6.49 -4.50 -0.79
C VAL A 56 -5.76 -4.27 -2.09
N THR A 57 -6.31 -3.42 -2.96
CA THR A 57 -5.64 -3.00 -4.19
C THR A 57 -5.04 -1.61 -3.97
N PHE A 58 -3.73 -1.49 -4.14
CA PHE A 58 -3.03 -0.21 -4.10
C PHE A 58 -2.81 0.28 -5.53
N TYR A 59 -3.23 1.50 -5.81
CA TYR A 59 -2.94 2.22 -7.04
C TYR A 59 -1.88 3.26 -6.71
N LEU A 60 -0.65 3.09 -7.19
CA LEU A 60 0.48 3.95 -6.89
C LEU A 60 0.90 4.73 -8.12
N LYS A 61 0.91 6.05 -8.02
CA LYS A 61 1.65 6.89 -8.95
C LYS A 61 3.07 7.08 -8.42
N ASP A 62 4.03 6.45 -9.09
CA ASP A 62 5.41 6.44 -8.63
C ASP A 62 6.25 7.58 -9.25
N ARG A 63 7.38 7.88 -8.63
CA ARG A 63 8.33 8.92 -9.05
C ARG A 63 9.10 8.55 -10.31
N ASP A 64 9.08 7.28 -10.71
CA ASP A 64 9.62 6.82 -11.99
C ASP A 64 8.69 7.16 -13.18
N GLY A 65 7.53 7.76 -12.91
CA GLY A 65 6.55 8.15 -13.92
C GLY A 65 5.62 7.02 -14.36
N GLN A 66 5.71 5.84 -13.73
CA GLN A 66 4.81 4.72 -13.98
C GLN A 66 3.73 4.64 -12.91
N ASP A 67 2.51 4.36 -13.38
CA ASP A 67 1.41 3.96 -12.51
C ASP A 67 1.53 2.46 -12.24
N LYS A 68 1.56 2.08 -10.97
CA LYS A 68 1.71 0.71 -10.49
C LYS A 68 0.43 0.29 -9.79
N VAL A 69 0.00 -0.95 -10.04
CA VAL A 69 -1.11 -1.56 -9.33
C VAL A 69 -0.56 -2.74 -8.56
N LEU A 70 -0.81 -2.75 -7.25
CA LEU A 70 -0.37 -3.82 -6.36
C LEU A 70 -1.58 -4.44 -5.68
N GLU A 71 -1.80 -5.72 -5.91
CA GLU A 71 -2.89 -6.47 -5.28
C GLU A 71 -2.35 -7.24 -4.07
N VAL A 72 -2.80 -6.86 -2.88
CA VAL A 72 -2.39 -7.48 -1.63
C VAL A 72 -3.56 -8.26 -1.05
N ASN A 73 -3.30 -9.48 -0.60
CA ASN A 73 -4.26 -10.39 0.00
C ASN A 73 -3.63 -11.07 1.24
N GLN A 74 -4.38 -11.96 1.88
CA GLN A 74 -3.94 -12.61 3.11
C GLN A 74 -2.76 -13.58 2.93
N GLU A 75 -2.45 -13.99 1.70
CA GLU A 75 -1.34 -14.91 1.39
C GLU A 75 -0.05 -14.15 1.08
N ASN A 76 -0.13 -13.02 0.38
CA ASN A 76 1.02 -12.25 -0.09
C ASN A 76 1.33 -11.00 0.74
N TRP A 77 0.51 -10.64 1.75
CA TRP A 77 0.78 -9.48 2.59
C TRP A 77 2.14 -9.50 3.31
N PRO A 78 2.72 -10.64 3.75
CA PRO A 78 4.04 -10.63 4.37
C PRO A 78 5.13 -10.23 3.38
N GLU A 79 5.00 -10.66 2.12
CA GLU A 79 5.90 -10.28 1.02
C GLU A 79 5.74 -8.77 0.72
N ALA A 80 4.49 -8.30 0.62
CA ALA A 80 4.17 -6.89 0.42
C ALA A 80 4.73 -5.98 1.55
N TYR A 81 4.76 -6.51 2.78
CA TYR A 81 5.28 -5.80 3.95
C TYR A 81 6.81 -5.71 3.94
N ASP A 82 7.49 -6.74 3.45
CA ASP A 82 8.96 -6.78 3.34
C ASP A 82 9.47 -5.89 2.20
N SER A 83 8.90 -6.04 1.00
CA SER A 83 9.15 -5.17 -0.15
C SER A 83 7.95 -5.16 -1.10
N TRP A 84 7.21 -4.05 -1.11
CA TRP A 84 6.08 -3.87 -2.04
C TRP A 84 6.55 -3.76 -3.50
N ILE A 85 7.79 -3.33 -3.74
CA ILE A 85 8.39 -3.28 -5.08
C ILE A 85 8.61 -4.69 -5.60
N ASP A 86 9.20 -5.58 -4.80
CA ASP A 86 9.49 -6.95 -5.19
C ASP A 86 8.19 -7.71 -5.48
N LEU A 87 7.15 -7.49 -4.66
CA LEU A 87 5.82 -8.04 -4.93
C LEU A 87 5.21 -7.48 -6.21
N TYR A 88 5.38 -6.18 -6.49
CA TYR A 88 4.91 -5.58 -7.74
C TYR A 88 5.61 -6.21 -8.94
N GLU A 89 6.94 -6.33 -8.92
CA GLU A 89 7.71 -6.94 -10.00
C GLU A 89 7.26 -8.37 -10.26
N LYS A 90 7.08 -9.16 -9.20
CA LYS A 90 6.55 -10.53 -9.28
C LYS A 90 5.15 -10.59 -9.90
N GLN A 91 4.27 -9.63 -9.58
CA GLN A 91 2.93 -9.53 -10.17
C GLN A 91 2.93 -9.09 -11.64
N GLN A 92 4.01 -8.44 -12.13
CA GLN A 92 4.15 -8.10 -13.55
C GLN A 92 4.74 -9.25 -14.39
N GLU A 93 5.37 -10.24 -13.75
CA GLU A 93 5.97 -11.41 -14.41
C GLU A 93 4.98 -12.57 -14.64
N GLU A 94 3.82 -12.55 -13.99
CA GLU A 94 2.70 -13.50 -14.17
C GLU A 94 1.73 -13.10 -15.29
#